data_AF-A0A2V9BJM7-F1
#
_entry.id   AF-A0A2V9BJM7-F1
#
_cell.length_a   1.000
_cell.length_b   1.000
_cell.length_c   1.000
_cell.angle_alpha   90.00
_cell.angle_beta   90.00
_cell.angle_gamma   90.00
#
_symmetry.space_group_name_H-M   'P 1'
#
loop_
_entity.id
_entity.type
_entity.pdbx_description
1 polymer ?
#
loop_
_entity_poly.entity_id
_entity_poly.type
_entity_poly.pdbx_seq_one_letter_code
_entity_poly.pdbx_strand_id
1 'polypeptide(L)'
;MNTPAPKRPEPQKKPDFERSLARLEEVVRKLESPQLSLDEAMKLFEEGVELSRECQKQLEEAEGKVEILLQKADGKLVAQPFEPEGNGEA
;
A
#
# COMPACT_ATOMS: atom_id res chain seq x y z
N MET A 1 -31.60 26.92 -11.69
CA MET A 1 -31.51 25.53 -11.24
C MET A 1 -30.03 25.19 -11.14
N ASN A 2 -29.43 25.33 -9.97
CA ASN A 2 -28.03 24.92 -9.75
C ASN A 2 -28.05 23.58 -9.03
N THR A 3 -27.83 22.52 -9.80
CA THR A 3 -27.57 21.19 -9.25
C THR A 3 -26.10 21.15 -8.85
N PRO A 4 -25.74 21.01 -7.56
CA PRO A 4 -24.36 20.72 -7.19
C PRO A 4 -24.06 19.28 -7.63
N ALA A 5 -23.12 19.13 -8.55
CA ALA A 5 -22.60 17.83 -8.97
C ALA A 5 -22.13 17.03 -7.73
N PRO A 6 -22.33 15.70 -7.68
CA PRO A 6 -21.85 14.89 -6.59
C PRO A 6 -20.32 14.96 -6.55
N LYS A 7 -19.77 15.49 -5.46
CA LYS A 7 -18.32 15.50 -5.20
C LYS A 7 -17.84 14.05 -5.23
N ARG A 8 -17.04 13.71 -6.25
CA ARG A 8 -16.35 12.42 -6.40
C ARG A 8 -15.60 12.15 -5.09
N PRO A 9 -15.65 10.94 -4.50
CA PRO A 9 -14.95 10.68 -3.25
C PRO A 9 -13.46 10.87 -3.49
N GLU A 10 -12.90 11.91 -2.89
CA GLU A 10 -11.45 12.14 -2.86
C GLU A 10 -10.84 10.94 -2.14
N PRO A 11 -9.87 10.22 -2.76
CA PRO A 11 -9.23 9.10 -2.10
C PRO A 11 -8.58 9.65 -0.83
N GLN A 12 -9.06 9.17 0.31
CA GLN A 12 -8.53 9.55 1.61
C GLN A 12 -7.02 9.34 1.58
N LYS A 13 -6.30 10.47 1.71
CA LYS A 13 -4.86 10.61 1.84
C LYS A 13 -4.32 9.38 2.59
N LYS A 14 -3.69 8.42 1.90
CA LYS A 14 -3.00 7.31 2.56
C LYS A 14 -1.70 7.89 3.11
N PRO A 15 -1.59 8.16 4.42
CA PRO A 15 -0.39 8.73 4.99
C PRO A 15 0.70 7.67 5.14
N ASP A 16 0.37 6.38 4.94
CA ASP A 16 1.30 5.27 5.18
C ASP A 16 2.42 5.17 4.16
N PHE A 17 2.14 5.15 2.85
CA PHE A 17 3.18 4.92 1.85
C PHE A 17 4.28 5.99 1.89
N GLU A 18 3.89 7.26 1.74
CA GLU A 18 4.82 8.39 1.73
C GLU A 18 5.61 8.49 3.04
N ARG A 19 4.99 8.10 4.16
CA ARG A 19 5.65 8.09 5.46
C ARG A 19 6.65 6.94 5.59
N SER A 20 6.27 5.71 5.20
CA SER A 20 7.18 4.57 5.23
C SER A 20 8.35 4.78 4.27
N LEU A 21 8.10 5.39 3.11
CA LEU A 21 9.15 5.75 2.15
C LEU A 21 10.09 6.82 2.71
N ALA A 22 9.56 7.93 3.23
CA ALA A 22 10.38 8.98 3.84
C ALA A 22 11.21 8.45 5.01
N ARG A 23 10.64 7.53 5.81
CA ARG A 23 11.36 6.89 6.90
C ARG A 23 12.46 5.96 6.39
N LEU A 24 12.20 5.19 5.33
CA LEU A 24 13.20 4.34 4.70
C LEU A 24 14.38 5.16 4.18
N GLU A 25 14.12 6.30 3.55
CA GLU A 25 15.17 7.23 3.12
C GLU A 25 16.01 7.77 4.29
N GLU A 26 15.37 8.10 5.42
CA GLU A 26 16.10 8.47 6.63
C GLU A 26 16.99 7.34 7.16
N VAL A 27 16.48 6.12 7.17
CA VAL A 27 17.22 4.93 7.60
C VAL A 27 18.45 4.72 6.73
N VAL A 28 18.30 4.79 5.40
CA VAL A 28 19.42 4.68 4.44
C VAL A 28 20.45 5.78 4.69
N ARG A 29 20.02 7.04 4.83
CA ARG A 29 20.93 8.16 5.15
C ARG A 29 21.71 7.94 6.45
N LYS A 30 21.08 7.34 7.47
CA LYS A 30 21.75 7.02 8.73
C LYS A 30 22.74 5.86 8.60
N LEU A 31 22.41 4.84 7.81
CA LEU A 31 23.29 3.70 7.52
C LEU A 31 24.57 4.11 6.79
N GLU A 32 24.54 5.18 6.01
CA GLU A 32 25.70 5.74 5.33
C GLU A 32 26.63 6.55 6.26
N SER A 33 26.24 6.77 7.53
CA SER A 33 27.04 7.53 8.47
C SER A 33 28.31 6.78 8.92
N PRO A 34 29.50 7.38 8.81
CA PRO A 34 30.76 6.75 9.20
C PRO A 34 30.94 6.61 10.73
N GLN A 35 30.07 7.25 11.53
CA GLN A 35 30.10 7.18 13.00
C GLN A 35 29.11 6.16 13.57
N LEU A 36 28.40 5.42 12.71
CA LEU A 36 27.38 4.48 13.14
C LEU A 36 28.02 3.24 13.79
N SER A 37 27.55 2.89 15.00
CA SER A 37 27.99 1.66 15.65
C SER A 37 27.36 0.43 14.98
N LEU A 38 28.00 -0.74 15.12
CA LEU A 38 27.49 -1.99 14.55
C LEU A 38 26.08 -2.34 15.05
N ASP A 39 25.82 -2.17 16.35
CA ASP A 39 24.50 -2.46 16.94
C ASP A 39 23.42 -1.53 16.40
N GLU A 40 23.73 -0.26 16.18
CA GLU A 40 22.80 0.69 15.56
C GLU A 40 22.59 0.38 14.09
N ALA A 41 23.64 -0.02 13.36
CA ALA A 41 23.55 -0.44 11.98
C ALA A 41 22.64 -1.66 11.81
N MET A 42 22.74 -2.65 12.71
CA MET A 42 21.85 -3.82 12.70
C MET A 42 20.39 -3.43 12.90
N LYS A 43 20.09 -2.55 13.88
CA LYS A 43 18.72 -2.08 14.13
C LYS A 43 18.14 -1.30 12.96
N LEU A 44 18.93 -0.39 12.38
CA LEU A 44 18.52 0.39 11.22
C LEU A 44 18.34 -0.50 9.99
N PHE A 45 19.17 -1.54 9.82
CA PHE A 45 19.03 -2.49 8.72
C PHE A 45 17.72 -3.28 8.84
N GLU A 46 17.40 -3.81 10.03
CA GLU A 46 16.13 -4.49 10.29
C GLU A 46 14.94 -3.57 10.00
N GLU A 47 14.96 -2.34 10.53
CA GLU A 47 13.93 -1.33 10.27
C GLU A 47 13.79 -1.03 8.76
N GLY A 48 14.90 -0.89 8.05
CA GLY A 48 14.91 -0.64 6.60
C GLY A 48 14.31 -1.79 5.78
N VAL A 49 14.58 -3.04 6.17
CA VAL A 49 13.98 -4.22 5.52
C VAL A 49 12.47 -4.27 5.73
N GLU A 50 11.99 -3.96 6.93
CA GLU A 50 10.56 -3.91 7.24
C GLU A 50 9.85 -2.82 6.44
N LEU A 51 10.40 -1.60 6.42
CA LEU A 51 9.85 -0.48 5.66
C LEU A 51 9.82 -0.75 4.16
N SER A 52 10.86 -1.39 3.62
CA SER A 52 10.92 -1.78 2.21
C SER A 52 9.81 -2.77 1.84
N ARG A 53 9.60 -3.80 2.67
CA ARG A 53 8.51 -4.78 2.48
C ARG A 53 7.14 -4.12 2.56
N GLU A 54 6.96 -3.19 3.49
CA GLU A 54 5.71 -2.45 3.64
C GLU A 54 5.42 -1.57 2.42
N CYS A 55 6.42 -0.85 1.91
CA CYS A 55 6.30 -0.06 0.69
C CYS A 55 5.91 -0.95 -0.50
N GLN A 56 6.58 -2.09 -0.67
CA GLN A 56 6.30 -3.03 -1.75
C GLN A 56 4.87 -3.56 -1.69
N LYS A 57 4.41 -4.00 -0.51
CA LYS A 57 3.03 -4.45 -0.32
C LYS A 57 2.02 -3.37 -0.69
N GLN A 58 2.26 -2.12 -0.30
CA GLN A 58 1.36 -1.02 -0.64
C GLN A 58 1.29 -0.73 -2.14
N LEU A 59 2.42 -0.88 -2.85
CA LEU A 59 2.47 -0.77 -4.31
C LEU A 59 1.71 -1.91 -4.98
N GLU A 60 1.89 -3.15 -4.54
CA GLU A 60 1.16 -4.32 -5.05
C GLU A 60 -0.36 -4.17 -4.87
N GLU A 61 -0.81 -3.69 -3.71
CA GLU A 61 -2.22 -3.40 -3.47
C GLU A 61 -2.77 -2.29 -4.38
N ALA A 62 -1.95 -1.28 -4.68
CA ALA A 62 -2.33 -0.19 -5.57
C ALA A 62 -2.42 -0.67 -7.03
N GLU A 63 -1.45 -1.47 -7.48
CA GLU A 63 -1.42 -2.08 -8.80
C GLU A 63 -2.65 -2.97 -9.02
N GLY A 64 -2.97 -3.87 -8.08
CA GLY A 64 -4.16 -4.72 -8.18
C GLY A 64 -5.46 -3.92 -8.23
N LYS A 65 -5.55 -2.81 -7.50
CA LYS A 65 -6.71 -1.89 -7.57
C LYS A 65 -6.83 -1.24 -8.94
N VAL A 66 -5.71 -0.79 -9.52
CA VAL A 66 -5.69 -0.22 -10.88
C VAL A 66 -6.11 -1.25 -11.91
N GLU A 67 -5.60 -2.47 -11.82
CA GLU A 67 -5.94 -3.56 -12.74
C GLU A 67 -7.45 -3.87 -12.72
N ILE A 68 -8.04 -4.00 -11.53
CA ILE A 68 -9.49 -4.22 -11.37
C ILE A 68 -10.30 -3.06 -11.99
N LEU A 69 -9.85 -1.81 -11.81
CA LEU A 69 -10.52 -0.65 -12.38
C LEU A 69 -10.46 -0.62 -13.91
N LEU A 70 -9.31 -0.99 -14.50
CA LEU A 70 -9.14 -1.09 -15.95
C LEU A 70 -10.01 -2.22 -16.54
N GLN A 71 -9.99 -3.41 -15.92
CA GLN A 71 -10.84 -4.53 -16.35
C GLN A 71 -12.34 -4.18 -16.32
N LYS A 72 -12.78 -3.45 -15.27
CA LYS A 72 -14.16 -2.93 -15.17
C LYS A 72 -14.47 -1.87 -16.23
N ALA A 73 -13.52 -0.99 -16.54
CA ALA A 73 -13.69 0.05 -17.55
C ALA A 73 -13.81 -0.52 -18.97
N ASP A 74 -13.07 -1.59 -19.26
CA ASP A 74 -13.13 -2.31 -20.55
C ASP A 74 -14.35 -3.24 -20.69
N GLY A 75 -15.26 -3.25 -19.70
CA GLY A 75 -16.49 -4.06 -19.73
C GLY A 75 -16.27 -5.58 -19.67
N LYS A 76 -15.04 -6.04 -19.36
CA LYS A 76 -14.76 -7.46 -19.15
C LYS A 76 -15.25 -7.87 -17.76
N LEU A 77 -16.16 -8.85 -17.73
CA LEU A 77 -16.66 -9.44 -16.49
C LEU A 77 -15.51 -10.09 -15.72
N VAL A 78 -15.23 -9.58 -14.51
CA VAL A 78 -14.25 -10.17 -13.60
C VAL A 78 -14.95 -11.23 -12.76
N ALA A 79 -14.57 -12.49 -12.92
CA ALA A 79 -15.05 -13.57 -12.06
C ALA A 79 -14.48 -13.36 -10.65
N GLN A 80 -15.34 -13.11 -9.67
CA GLN A 80 -14.94 -13.17 -8.26
C GLN A 80 -15.14 -14.59 -7.73
N PRO A 81 -14.25 -15.06 -6.83
CA PRO A 81 -14.47 -16.31 -6.11
C PRO A 81 -15.84 -16.27 -5.43
N PHE A 82 -16.69 -17.23 -5.76
CA PHE A 82 -17.95 -17.42 -5.06
C PHE A 82 -17.63 -18.09 -3.72
N GLU A 83 -17.73 -17.33 -2.63
CA GLU A 83 -17.78 -17.89 -1.28
C GLU A 83 -19.24 -18.29 -1.02
N PRO A 84 -19.60 -19.59 -1.07
CA PRO A 84 -20.93 -20.00 -0.67
C PRO A 84 -21.09 -19.64 0.80
N GLU A 85 -22.00 -18.71 1.11
CA GLU A 85 -22.44 -18.53 2.49
C GLU A 85 -22.89 -19.91 2.98
N GLY A 86 -22.23 -20.37 4.04
CA GLY A 86 -22.49 -21.66 4.64
C GLY A 86 -23.94 -21.72 5.06
N ASN A 87 -24.78 -22.36 4.23
CA ASN A 87 -26.07 -22.83 4.67
C ASN A 87 -25.82 -24.03 5.57
N GLY A 88 -25.60 -23.75 6.85
CA GLY A 88 -25.84 -24.73 7.89
C GLY A 88 -27.34 -25.00 7.91
N GLU A 89 -27.73 -26.21 7.53
CA GLU A 89 -29.00 -26.82 7.92
C GLU A 89 -28.77 -28.33 8.04
N ALA A 90 -29.37 -28.88 9.09
CA ALA A 90 -29.10 -30.15 9.77
C ALA A 90 -29.34 -31.42 8.93
#